data_AF-A0A077ZBI5-F1
#
_entry.id   AF-A0A077ZBI5-F1
#
_cell.length_a   1.000
_cell.length_b   1.000
_cell.length_c   1.000
_cell.angle_alpha   90.00
_cell.angle_beta   90.00
_cell.angle_gamma   90.00
#
_symmetry.space_group_name_H-M   'P 1'
#
loop_
_entity.id
_entity.type
_entity.pdbx_description
1 polymer ?
#
loop_
_entity_poly.entity_id
_entity_poly.type
_entity_poly.pdbx_seq_one_letter_code
_entity_poly.pdbx_strand_id
1 'polypeptide(L)'
;MSAELSAMGENADFPLADESDEASLDGSQSLPKPAQPLPKANADDSEDREEKSRLISQILELQSTLEELSLRVDRVKEESLKLRSENEVLGQYIGNLMAASSVFQSANPKAKAKN
;
A
#
# COMPACT_ATOMS: atom_id res chain seq x y z
N MET A 1 -11.21 -16.89 -33.92
CA MET A 1 -12.01 -17.46 -32.82
C MET A 1 -11.91 -16.49 -31.66
N SER A 2 -13.02 -15.83 -31.33
CA SER A 2 -13.45 -15.27 -30.01
C SER A 2 -12.46 -14.37 -29.24
N ALA A 3 -12.80 -13.19 -28.69
CA ALA A 3 -14.07 -12.52 -28.45
C ALA A 3 -13.83 -10.99 -28.33
N GLU A 4 -14.84 -10.19 -28.71
CA GLU A 4 -14.92 -8.73 -28.54
C GLU A 4 -15.06 -8.32 -27.06
N LEU A 5 -14.25 -7.36 -26.63
CA LEU A 5 -14.54 -6.52 -25.46
C LEU A 5 -15.28 -5.28 -25.96
N SER A 6 -16.61 -5.32 -25.93
CA SER A 6 -17.46 -4.17 -26.24
C SER A 6 -17.56 -3.24 -25.04
N ALA A 7 -17.23 -1.96 -25.28
CA ALA A 7 -17.24 -0.87 -24.33
C ALA A 7 -18.68 -0.52 -23.94
N MET A 8 -19.07 -0.84 -22.70
CA MET A 8 -20.32 -0.36 -22.10
C MET A 8 -20.07 1.00 -21.46
N GLY A 9 -20.11 2.05 -22.28
CA GLY A 9 -20.27 3.42 -21.82
C GLY A 9 -21.76 3.69 -21.62
N GLU A 10 -22.31 3.27 -20.48
CA GLU A 10 -23.70 3.54 -20.13
C GLU A 10 -23.75 4.81 -19.27
N ASN A 11 -24.06 5.92 -19.94
CA ASN A 11 -24.47 7.16 -19.30
C ASN A 11 -25.72 6.86 -18.46
N ALA A 12 -25.56 6.77 -17.14
CA ALA A 12 -26.66 6.65 -16.22
C ALA A 12 -27.40 8.00 -16.19
N ASP A 13 -28.49 8.09 -16.97
CA ASP A 13 -29.50 9.13 -16.86
C ASP A 13 -30.07 9.11 -15.44
N PHE A 14 -29.79 10.17 -14.67
CA PHE A 14 -30.40 10.39 -13.38
C PHE A 14 -31.83 10.88 -13.60
N PRO A 15 -32.87 10.21 -13.07
CA PRO A 15 -34.24 10.66 -13.26
C PRO A 15 -34.46 11.96 -12.48
N LEU A 16 -34.66 13.05 -13.21
CA LEU A 16 -35.00 14.37 -12.66
C LEU A 16 -36.45 14.32 -12.21
N ALA A 17 -36.69 14.40 -10.90
CA ALA A 17 -38.00 14.23 -10.26
C ALA A 17 -38.95 15.44 -10.42
N ASP A 18 -38.95 16.11 -11.57
CA ASP A 18 -39.68 17.37 -11.81
C ASP A 18 -40.57 17.34 -13.06
N GLU A 19 -41.15 16.17 -13.39
CA GLU A 19 -42.28 16.13 -14.33
C GLU A 19 -43.57 16.35 -13.53
N SER A 20 -43.91 17.63 -13.40
CA SER A 20 -45.14 18.12 -12.80
C SER A 20 -46.37 17.66 -13.60
N ASP A 21 -47.03 16.60 -13.13
CA ASP A 21 -48.38 16.25 -13.54
C ASP A 21 -49.40 17.22 -12.91
N GLU A 22 -50.04 17.99 -13.79
CA GLU A 22 -51.15 18.91 -13.57
C GLU A 22 -52.37 18.20 -12.94
N ALA A 23 -52.37 18.01 -11.62
CA ALA A 23 -53.54 17.54 -10.88
C ALA A 23 -54.42 18.72 -10.47
N SER A 24 -55.58 18.82 -11.14
CA SER A 24 -56.65 19.79 -10.92
C SER A 24 -57.00 20.01 -9.44
N LEU A 25 -57.01 21.28 -9.05
CA LEU A 25 -57.24 21.78 -7.70
C LEU A 25 -58.75 21.97 -7.44
N ASP A 26 -59.45 20.93 -6.96
CA ASP A 26 -60.75 21.05 -6.29
C ASP A 26 -60.83 20.00 -5.18
N GLY A 27 -60.77 20.43 -3.93
CA GLY A 27 -60.55 19.52 -2.80
C GLY A 27 -60.46 20.24 -1.47
N SER A 28 -61.56 20.87 -1.07
CA SER A 28 -61.77 21.37 0.28
C SER A 28 -61.37 20.30 1.32
N GLN A 29 -60.43 20.65 2.22
CA GLN A 29 -60.07 19.94 3.47
C GLN A 29 -59.04 18.77 3.47
N SER A 30 -57.94 18.84 2.73
CA SER A 30 -56.78 17.97 3.03
C SER A 30 -55.79 18.66 3.99
N LEU A 31 -55.94 18.41 5.30
CA LEU A 31 -54.97 18.85 6.30
C LEU A 31 -53.58 18.25 6.02
N PRO A 32 -52.48 18.99 6.29
CA PRO A 32 -51.13 18.46 6.11
C PRO A 32 -50.94 17.25 7.03
N LYS A 33 -50.59 16.11 6.45
CA LYS A 33 -50.26 14.89 7.21
C LYS A 33 -49.08 15.21 8.13
N PRO A 34 -49.11 14.82 9.41
CA PRO A 34 -47.97 14.99 10.31
C PRO A 34 -46.74 14.28 9.73
N ALA A 35 -45.58 14.91 9.80
CA ALA A 35 -44.32 14.30 9.38
C ALA A 35 -44.10 12.99 10.16
N GLN A 36 -44.05 11.86 9.45
CA GLN A 36 -43.65 10.60 10.08
C GLN A 36 -42.17 10.67 10.47
N PRO A 37 -41.78 10.11 11.63
CA PRO A 37 -40.37 10.02 11.99
C PRO A 37 -39.60 9.27 10.91
N LEU A 38 -38.45 9.79 10.48
CA LEU A 38 -37.55 9.07 9.58
C LEU A 38 -37.26 7.68 10.17
N PRO A 39 -37.23 6.62 9.33
CA PRO A 39 -36.81 5.30 9.79
C PRO A 39 -35.44 5.45 10.44
N LYS A 40 -35.31 5.03 11.71
CA LYS A 40 -34.03 4.98 12.40
C LYS A 40 -33.15 4.06 11.57
N ALA A 41 -32.18 4.61 10.85
CA ALA A 41 -31.08 3.82 10.30
C ALA A 41 -30.64 2.87 11.40
N ASN A 42 -30.64 1.56 11.12
CA ASN A 42 -30.58 0.53 12.14
C ASN A 42 -29.38 0.81 13.05
N ALA A 43 -29.55 0.76 14.37
CA ALA A 43 -28.45 0.98 15.30
C ALA A 43 -27.24 0.08 14.96
N ASP A 44 -27.54 -1.13 14.46
CA ASP A 44 -26.59 -2.10 13.91
C ASP A 44 -25.74 -1.53 12.76
N ASP A 45 -26.32 -0.75 11.82
CA ASP A 45 -25.57 -0.13 10.71
C ASP A 45 -24.57 0.93 11.22
N SER A 46 -24.90 1.59 12.34
CA SER A 46 -24.02 2.58 12.97
C SER A 46 -22.85 1.92 13.70
N GLU A 47 -23.11 0.83 14.44
CA GLU A 47 -22.08 0.09 15.17
C GLU A 47 -21.09 -0.58 14.20
N ASP A 48 -21.59 -1.23 13.15
CA ASP A 48 -20.77 -1.79 12.07
C ASP A 48 -19.89 -0.75 11.40
N ARG A 49 -20.43 0.47 11.19
CA ARG A 49 -19.67 1.57 10.60
C ARG A 49 -18.56 2.06 11.52
N GLU A 50 -18.81 2.10 12.83
CA GLU A 50 -17.80 2.47 13.82
C GLU A 50 -16.70 1.42 13.89
N GLU A 51 -17.04 0.13 13.92
CA GLU A 51 -16.05 -0.95 13.93
C GLU A 51 -15.20 -0.95 12.67
N LYS A 52 -15.83 -0.80 11.49
CA LYS A 52 -15.10 -0.62 10.21
C LYS A 52 -14.17 0.59 10.26
N SER A 53 -14.62 1.72 10.82
CA SER A 53 -13.76 2.89 10.98
C SER A 53 -12.55 2.61 11.87
N ARG A 54 -12.73 1.90 12.99
CA ARG A 54 -11.63 1.52 13.89
C ARG A 54 -10.63 0.57 13.21
N LEU A 55 -11.12 -0.43 12.49
CA LEU A 55 -10.29 -1.36 11.71
C LEU A 55 -9.50 -0.62 10.62
N ILE A 56 -10.12 0.32 9.91
CA ILE A 56 -9.44 1.15 8.91
C ILE A 56 -8.31 1.96 9.57
N SER A 57 -8.55 2.61 10.72
CA SER A 57 -7.51 3.34 11.44
C SER A 57 -6.33 2.42 11.82
N GLN A 58 -6.61 1.23 12.35
CA GLN A 58 -5.58 0.27 12.70
C GLN A 58 -4.78 -0.19 11.48
N ILE A 59 -5.44 -0.45 10.35
CA ILE A 59 -4.78 -0.83 9.10
C ILE A 59 -3.85 0.29 8.61
N LEU A 60 -4.28 1.54 8.67
CA LEU A 60 -3.46 2.69 8.25
C LEU A 60 -2.21 2.86 9.14
N GLU A 61 -2.35 2.69 10.45
CA GLU A 61 -1.20 2.73 11.38
C GLU A 61 -0.20 1.59 11.10
N LEU A 62 -0.71 0.37 10.88
CA LEU A 62 0.13 -0.78 10.53
C LEU A 62 0.82 -0.60 9.18
N GLN A 63 0.13 -0.05 8.18
CA GLN A 63 0.71 0.27 6.88
C GLN A 63 1.84 1.30 7.01
N SER A 64 1.63 2.37 7.76
CA SER A 64 2.67 3.37 8.03
C SER A 64 3.89 2.77 8.73
N THR A 65 3.67 1.92 9.74
CA THR A 65 4.75 1.23 10.45
C THR A 65 5.52 0.28 9.53
N LEU A 66 4.82 -0.45 8.67
CA LEU A 66 5.44 -1.36 7.71
C LEU A 66 6.27 -0.61 6.67
N GLU A 67 5.78 0.54 6.19
CA GLU A 67 6.52 1.41 5.28
C GLU A 67 7.80 1.94 5.93
N GLU A 68 7.74 2.43 7.17
CA GLU A 68 8.91 2.87 7.91
C GLU A 68 9.94 1.74 8.08
N LEU A 69 9.47 0.54 8.45
CA LEU A 69 10.33 -0.63 8.61
C LEU A 69 10.98 -1.03 7.28
N SER A 70 10.23 -0.97 6.17
CA SER A 70 10.76 -1.23 4.82
C SER A 70 11.89 -0.26 4.47
N LEU A 71 11.67 1.04 4.68
CA LEU A 71 12.69 2.08 4.45
C LEU A 71 13.93 1.89 5.34
N ARG A 72 13.76 1.41 6.58
CA ARG A 72 14.90 1.08 7.45
C ARG A 72 15.68 -0.13 6.93
N VAL A 73 14.99 -1.17 6.46
CA VAL A 73 15.64 -2.35 5.85
C VAL A 73 16.46 -1.94 4.63
N ASP A 74 15.92 -1.08 3.77
CA ASP A 74 16.64 -0.63 2.57
C ASP A 74 17.88 0.18 2.92
N ARG A 75 17.80 1.08 3.91
CA ARG A 75 18.98 1.79 4.44
C ARG A 75 20.05 0.84 4.99
N VAL A 76 19.66 -0.17 5.76
CA VAL A 76 20.61 -1.17 6.30
C VAL A 76 21.26 -2.00 5.18
N LYS A 77 20.50 -2.35 4.13
CA LYS A 77 21.05 -3.05 2.95
C LYS A 77 22.09 -2.19 2.23
N GLU A 78 21.81 -0.90 2.03
CA GLU A 78 22.75 0.03 1.39
C GLU A 78 24.05 0.16 2.20
N GLU A 79 23.95 0.35 3.52
CA GLU A 79 25.12 0.40 4.41
C GLU A 79 25.92 -0.91 4.38
N SER A 80 25.22 -2.05 4.40
CA SER A 80 25.85 -3.37 4.32
C SER A 80 26.62 -3.57 3.00
N LEU A 81 26.05 -3.13 1.87
CA LEU A 81 26.72 -3.17 0.56
C LEU A 81 27.98 -2.28 0.55
N LYS A 82 27.89 -1.07 1.11
CA LYS A 82 29.03 -0.17 1.24
C LYS A 82 30.15 -0.77 2.10
N LEU A 83 29.81 -1.36 3.24
CA LEU A 83 30.80 -2.03 4.10
C LEU A 83 31.42 -3.25 3.41
N ARG A 84 30.65 -4.00 2.62
CA ARG A 84 31.17 -5.13 1.85
C ARG A 84 32.18 -4.69 0.78
N SER A 85 31.88 -3.61 0.04
CA SER A 85 32.80 -3.11 -0.98
C SER A 85 34.07 -2.52 -0.35
N GLU A 86 33.97 -1.81 0.77
CA GLU A 86 35.14 -1.33 1.51
C GLU A 86 36.00 -2.49 2.01
N ASN A 87 35.38 -3.51 2.63
CA ASN A 87 36.09 -4.70 3.09
C ASN A 87 36.73 -5.49 1.95
N GLU A 88 36.13 -5.51 0.76
CA GLU A 88 36.73 -6.12 -0.43
C GLU A 88 38.02 -5.39 -0.84
N VAL A 89 37.97 -4.06 -0.93
CA VAL A 89 39.13 -3.22 -1.27
C VAL A 89 40.24 -3.37 -0.23
N LEU A 90 39.89 -3.34 1.06
CA LEU A 90 40.85 -3.57 2.15
C LEU A 90 41.44 -4.98 2.10
N GLY A 91 40.62 -5.99 1.84
CA GLY A 91 41.07 -7.38 1.68
C GLY A 91 42.08 -7.53 0.54
N GLN A 92 41.84 -6.87 -0.60
CA GLN A 92 42.78 -6.86 -1.71
C GLN A 92 44.08 -6.13 -1.35
N TYR A 93 44.01 -4.98 -0.66
CA TYR A 93 45.19 -4.23 -0.23
C TYR A 93 46.07 -5.05 0.72
N ILE A 94 45.46 -5.67 1.74
CA ILE A 94 46.15 -6.55 2.68
C ILE A 94 46.72 -7.77 1.95
N GLY A 95 45.96 -8.38 1.03
CA GLY A 95 46.42 -9.47 0.18
C GLY A 95 47.67 -9.12 -0.63
N ASN A 96 47.68 -7.94 -1.25
CA ASN A 96 48.82 -7.44 -2.01
C ASN A 96 50.04 -7.19 -1.13
N LEU A 97 49.86 -6.61 0.06
CA LEU A 97 50.93 -6.40 1.03
C LEU A 97 51.51 -7.73 1.54
N MET A 98 50.66 -8.71 1.84
CA MET A 98 51.11 -10.04 2.25
C MET A 98 51.88 -10.75 1.13
N ALA A 99 51.45 -10.61 -0.13
CA ALA A 99 52.15 -11.21 -1.28
C ALA A 99 53.50 -10.52 -1.59
N ALA A 100 53.59 -9.20 -1.43
CA ALA A 100 54.81 -8.43 -1.65
C ALA A 100 55.82 -8.56 -0.51
N SER A 101 55.37 -8.86 0.71
CA SER A 101 56.23 -9.04 1.87
C SER A 101 56.81 -10.46 1.92
N SER A 102 58.14 -10.56 1.96
CA SER A 102 58.85 -11.84 2.10
C SER A 102 58.53 -12.57 3.42
N VAL A 103 58.05 -11.85 4.44
CA VAL A 103 57.71 -12.39 5.76
C VAL A 103 56.57 -13.41 5.67
N PHE A 104 55.64 -13.24 4.73
CA PHE A 104 54.45 -14.09 4.61
C PHE A 104 54.55 -15.14 3.50
N GLN A 105 55.65 -15.18 2.74
CA GLN A 105 55.84 -16.15 1.65
C GLN A 105 55.91 -17.60 2.14
N SER A 106 56.46 -17.84 3.34
CA SER A 106 56.54 -19.17 3.96
C SER A 106 55.21 -19.66 4.56
N ALA A 107 54.24 -18.76 4.75
CA ALA A 107 52.95 -19.06 5.36
C ALA A 107 51.84 -19.37 4.35
N ASN A 108 52.12 -19.32 3.03
CA ASN A 108 51.12 -19.58 2.00
C ASN A 108 51.26 -21.00 1.40
N PRO A 109 50.55 -22.03 1.92
CA PRO A 109 50.59 -23.38 1.35
C PRO A 109 49.96 -23.48 -0.06
N LYS A 110 49.28 -22.43 -0.56
CA LYS A 110 48.59 -22.45 -1.86
C LYS A 110 49.45 -22.02 -3.05
N ALA A 111 50.64 -21.46 -2.84
CA ALA A 111 51.51 -20.99 -3.93
C ALA A 111 52.38 -22.09 -4.57
N LYS A 112 52.46 -23.29 -3.98
CA LYS A 112 53.36 -24.37 -4.46
C LYS A 112 52.74 -25.41 -5.40
N ALA A 113 51.46 -25.27 -5.78
CA ALA A 113 50.73 -26.28 -6.56
C ALA A 113 50.60 -25.97 -8.07
N LYS A 114 51.40 -25.05 -8.61
CA LYS A 114 51.35 -24.71 -10.04
C LYS A 114 52.75 -24.42 -10.58
N ASN A 115 53.50 -25.49 -10.85
CA ASN A 115 54.57 -25.61 -11.85
C ASN A 115 54.84 -27.09 -12.09
#